data_AF-A0AAW5KKK0-F1
#
_entry.id   AF-A0AAW5KKK0-F1
#
_cell.length_a   1.000
_cell.length_b   1.000
_cell.length_c   1.000
_cell.angle_alpha   90.00
_cell.angle_beta   90.00
_cell.angle_gamma   90.00
#
_symmetry.space_group_name_H-M   'P 1'
#
loop_
_entity.id
_entity.type
_entity.pdbx_description
1 polymer ?
#
loop_
_entity_poly.entity_id
_entity_poly.type
_entity_poly.pdbx_seq_one_letter_code
_entity_poly.pdbx_strand_id
1 'polypeptide(L)' 'ERQRLEKEKLGCEKEIASLTGKLQYVKFVSRAPQNVVDAEREKLARAQERLKKVEESLAAL' A
#
# COMPACT_ATOMS: atom_id res chain seq x y z
N GLU A 1 1.83 -23.04 -0.95
CA GLU A 1 1.12 -21.84 -0.40
C GLU A 1 2.05 -20.65 -0.21
N ARG A 2 3.25 -20.85 0.36
CA ARG A 2 4.32 -19.82 0.48
C ARG A 2 4.52 -18.96 -0.78
N GLN A 3 4.75 -19.56 -1.96
CA GLN A 3 4.95 -18.82 -3.22
C GLN A 3 3.75 -17.94 -3.62
N ARG A 4 2.52 -18.33 -3.27
CA ARG A 4 1.33 -17.50 -3.54
C ARG A 4 1.32 -16.27 -2.62
N LEU A 5 1.62 -16.48 -1.34
CA LEU A 5 1.71 -15.40 -0.34
C LEU A 5 2.87 -14.44 -0.65
N GLU A 6 4.02 -14.93 -1.11
CA GLU A 6 5.14 -14.06 -1.55
C GLU A 6 4.77 -13.20 -2.76
N LYS A 7 4.03 -13.78 -3.72
CA LYS A 7 3.53 -13.02 -4.88
C LYS A 7 2.51 -11.95 -4.45
N GLU A 8 1.65 -12.28 -3.50
CA GLU A 8 0.68 -11.33 -2.92
C GLU A 8 1.39 -10.21 -2.16
N LYS A 9 2.38 -10.56 -1.33
CA LYS A 9 3.26 -9.61 -0.62
C LYS A 9 3.88 -8.62 -1.61
N LEU A 10 4.50 -9.11 -2.67
CA LEU A 10 5.12 -8.27 -3.71
C LEU A 10 4.11 -7.35 -4.41
N GLY A 11 2.88 -7.83 -4.62
CA GLY A 11 1.78 -7.02 -5.14
C GLY A 11 1.45 -5.85 -4.22
N CYS A 12 1.26 -6.13 -2.92
CA CYS A 12 0.99 -5.11 -1.90
C CYS A 12 2.16 -4.12 -1.76
N GLU A 13 3.40 -4.57 -1.76
CA GLU A 13 4.58 -3.70 -1.69
C GLU A 13 4.65 -2.73 -2.88
N LYS A 14 4.36 -3.19 -4.10
CA LYS A 14 4.32 -2.34 -5.30
C LYS A 14 3.20 -1.31 -5.24
N GLU A 15 2.03 -1.71 -4.73
CA GLU A 15 0.89 -0.80 -4.53
C GLU A 15 1.24 0.29 -3.50
N ILE A 16 1.80 -0.11 -2.35
CA ILE A 16 2.25 0.80 -1.28
C ILE A 16 3.31 1.76 -1.81
N ALA A 17 4.31 1.27 -2.55
CA ALA A 17 5.37 2.11 -3.12
C ALA A 17 4.79 3.17 -4.08
N SER A 18 3.83 2.77 -4.92
CA SER A 18 3.17 3.68 -5.87
C SER A 18 2.34 4.75 -5.15
N LEU A 19 1.56 4.36 -4.13
CA LEU A 19 0.74 5.28 -3.34
C LEU A 19 1.60 6.22 -2.50
N THR A 20 2.64 5.69 -1.87
CA THR A 20 3.61 6.46 -1.09
C THR A 20 4.33 7.49 -1.96
N GLY A 21 4.78 7.09 -3.15
CA GLY A 21 5.42 8.01 -4.10
C GLY A 21 4.50 9.16 -4.52
N LYS A 22 3.21 8.88 -4.78
CA LYS A 22 2.20 9.92 -5.06
C LYS A 22 2.00 10.86 -3.86
N LEU A 23 1.87 10.32 -2.65
CA LEU A 23 1.63 11.09 -1.43
C LEU A 23 2.86 11.85 -0.91
N GLN A 24 4.07 11.42 -1.29
CA GLN A 24 5.31 12.16 -1.03
C GLN A 24 5.53 13.29 -2.04
N TYR A 25 4.91 13.20 -3.22
CA TYR A 25 5.05 14.22 -4.24
C TYR A 25 4.29 15.50 -3.83
N VAL A 26 5.05 16.50 -3.37
CA VAL A 26 4.52 17.76 -2.84
C VAL A 26 3.56 18.44 -3.81
N LYS A 27 3.81 18.41 -5.13
CA LYS A 27 2.89 19.01 -6.11
C LYS A 27 1.55 18.28 -6.20
N PHE A 28 1.51 16.97 -5.96
CA PHE A 28 0.26 16.23 -5.88
C PHE A 28 -0.50 16.61 -4.62
N VAL A 29 0.14 16.53 -3.44
CA VAL A 29 -0.53 16.88 -2.17
C VAL A 29 -1.00 18.33 -2.12
N SER A 30 -0.25 19.26 -2.72
CA SER A 30 -0.59 20.69 -2.69
C SER A 30 -1.60 21.12 -3.76
N ARG A 31 -1.82 20.32 -4.81
CA ARG A 31 -2.74 20.68 -5.91
C ARG A 31 -3.95 19.77 -6.04
N ALA A 32 -3.86 18.54 -5.53
CA ALA A 32 -4.98 17.62 -5.54
C ALA A 32 -6.03 18.07 -4.50
N PRO A 33 -7.32 17.91 -4.80
CA PRO A 33 -8.38 18.09 -3.82
C PRO A 33 -8.17 17.22 -2.58
N GLN A 34 -8.51 17.75 -1.40
CA GLN A 34 -8.31 17.05 -0.11
C GLN A 34 -8.96 15.66 -0.10
N ASN A 35 -10.16 15.52 -0.65
CA ASN A 35 -10.85 14.23 -0.76
C ASN A 35 -10.08 13.19 -1.59
N VAL A 36 -9.30 13.62 -2.59
CA VAL A 36 -8.45 12.73 -3.39
C VAL A 36 -7.21 12.33 -2.59
N VAL A 37 -6.58 13.29 -1.91
CA VAL A 37 -5.41 13.01 -1.05
C VAL A 37 -5.80 12.04 0.07
N ASP A 38 -6.95 12.27 0.71
CA ASP A 38 -7.45 11.42 1.79
C ASP A 38 -7.81 10.02 1.27
N ALA A 39 -8.44 9.91 0.09
CA ALA A 39 -8.70 8.62 -0.52
C ALA A 39 -7.41 7.84 -0.85
N GLU A 40 -6.37 8.50 -1.35
CA GLU A 40 -5.07 7.84 -1.61
C GLU A 40 -4.37 7.44 -0.29
N ARG A 41 -4.51 8.25 0.78
CA ARG A 41 -4.02 7.90 2.12
C ARG A 41 -4.75 6.70 2.71
N GLU A 42 -6.07 6.64 2.54
CA GLU A 42 -6.87 5.50 3.00
C GLU A 42 -6.51 4.23 2.23
N LYS A 43 -6.34 4.32 0.90
CA LYS A 43 -5.83 3.21 0.08
C LYS A 43 -4.46 2.75 0.56
N LEU A 44 -3.55 3.68 0.88
CA LEU A 44 -2.23 3.35 1.40
C LEU A 44 -2.33 2.58 2.72
N ALA A 45 -3.15 3.05 3.66
CA ALA A 45 -3.37 2.39 4.94
C ALA A 45 -3.95 0.98 4.76
N ARG A 46 -4.94 0.81 3.88
CA ARG A 46 -5.54 -0.50 3.56
C ARG A 46 -4.52 -1.45 2.90
N ALA A 47 -3.68 -0.95 2.01
CA ALA A 47 -2.62 -1.74 1.38
C ALA A 47 -1.56 -2.19 2.39
N GLN A 48 -1.17 -1.30 3.33
CA GLN A 48 -0.26 -1.63 4.44
C GLN A 48 -0.86 -2.69 5.38
N GLU A 49 -2.16 -2.59 5.71
CA GLU A 49 -2.84 -3.59 6.54
C GLU A 49 -2.86 -4.96 5.85
N ARG A 50 -3.13 -5.00 4.54
CA ARG A 50 -3.07 -6.23 3.74
C ARG A 50 -1.68 -6.84 3.74
N LEU A 51 -0.65 -6.01 3.48
CA LEU A 51 0.74 -6.45 3.53
C LEU A 51 1.06 -7.11 4.86
N LYS A 52 0.68 -6.45 5.97
CA LYS A 52 0.90 -6.97 7.32
C LYS A 52 0.25 -8.35 7.53
N LYS A 53 -1.01 -8.53 7.10
CA LYS A 53 -1.72 -9.83 7.20
C LYS A 53 -1.04 -10.93 6.38
N VAL A 54 -0.54 -10.59 5.20
CA VAL A 54 0.21 -11.54 4.35
C VAL A 54 1.54 -11.91 5.00
N GLU A 55 2.25 -10.94 5.60
CA GLU A 55 3.48 -11.18 6.33
C GLU A 55 3.26 -12.02 7.59
N GLU A 56 2.20 -11.76 8.35
CA GLU A 56 1.79 -12.59 9.50
C GLU A 56 1.48 -14.02 9.06
N SER A 57 0.77 -14.18 7.94
CA SER A 57 0.45 -15.49 7.37
C SER A 57 1.71 -16.23 6.87
N LEU A 58 2.67 -15.51 6.29
CA LEU A 58 3.98 -16.06 5.89
C LEU A 58 4.82 -16.47 7.10
N ALA A 59 4.77 -15.70 8.19
CA ALA A 59 5.51 -16.00 9.42
C ALA A 59 4.93 -17.20 10.16
N ALA A 60 3.62 -17.42 10.05
CA ALA A 60 2.92 -18.57 10.63
C ALA A 60 3.03 -19.88 9.81
N LEU A 61 3.64 -19.85 8.62
CA LEU A 61 3.72 -20.95 7.65
C LEU A 61 5.09 -21.66 7.64
#